data_AF-A0A6L7A7K8-F1
#
_entry.id   AF-A0A6L7A7K8-F1
#
_cell.length_a   1.000
_cell.length_b   1.000
_cell.length_c   1.000
_cell.angle_alpha   90.00
_cell.angle_beta   90.00
_cell.angle_gamma   90.00
#
_symmetry.space_group_name_H-M   'P 1'
#
loop_
_entity.id
_entity.type
_entity.pdbx_description
1 polymer ?
#
loop_
_entity_poly.entity_id
_entity_poly.type
_entity_poly.pdbx_seq_one_letter_code
_entity_poly.pdbx_strand_id
1 'polypeptide(L)'
;TDITFLSGVLRYLIENDKINAEYVKHYTNASLLVRDDFAFEDGLFSGYDAEKRQYDKSSWNYQFDENGYAKRDETLTHPRCVWNLLKAHVSRYTPDVVENICGTPKADFLKVCEVLASTSAPDRTTTFLYALGWTQHTVGAQNIRTMAMIQLLLGNMGMAGGGVNALRGHSNIQGLTDLGLLSTSLPGYLTLPSEKQVDLQSYLEANTPKATLADQVNYWSNYPKFFVSLMKSFYGDAAQKENNWGYDWLPKWDQTYDVIKYFNMMDEGKVTGYFCQGFNPVASFPDKNKVVSCLSKLKYMVVIDPLVTETSTFWQNHGESNDVDPASIQTEVFRLPSTCFAEEDGSIANSGRWLQWHWKGQDAPGEARNDGEILAGIYHHLRELYQAEGGKGVEPLMKMSWNYKQPHEPQSDEVAKENNGYALEDLYDANGVLIAKKGQLLSSFAHLRDDGTTASSCWIYTGSWTEQGNQM
;
A
#
# COMPACT_ATOMS: atom_id res chain seq x y z
N THR A 1 -14.74 14.88 -12.77
CA THR A 1 -14.88 16.26 -12.22
C THR A 1 -15.33 16.21 -10.76
N ASP A 2 -14.92 15.17 -10.05
CA ASP A 2 -15.48 14.75 -8.77
C ASP A 2 -15.07 15.68 -7.63
N ILE A 3 -13.82 16.19 -7.65
CA ILE A 3 -13.37 17.23 -6.71
C ILE A 3 -14.31 18.43 -6.72
N THR A 4 -14.77 18.90 -7.89
CA THR A 4 -15.68 20.05 -7.96
C THR A 4 -17.01 19.73 -7.29
N PHE A 5 -17.60 18.57 -7.62
CA PHE A 5 -18.86 18.11 -7.02
C PHE A 5 -18.74 17.96 -5.50
N LEU A 6 -17.74 17.21 -5.02
CA LEU A 6 -17.54 16.91 -3.61
C LEU A 6 -17.12 18.14 -2.80
N SER A 7 -16.34 19.05 -3.38
CA SER A 7 -16.03 20.34 -2.73
C SER A 7 -17.25 21.24 -2.64
N GLY A 8 -18.16 21.17 -3.62
CA GLY A 8 -19.48 21.77 -3.52
C GLY A 8 -20.29 21.22 -2.35
N VAL A 9 -20.24 19.90 -2.12
CA VAL A 9 -20.87 19.28 -0.94
C VAL A 9 -20.25 19.81 0.35
N LEU A 10 -18.91 19.86 0.45
CA LEU A 10 -18.23 20.44 1.63
C LEU A 10 -18.69 21.88 1.88
N ARG A 11 -18.72 22.72 0.84
CA ARG A 11 -19.22 24.10 0.92
C ARG A 11 -20.65 24.14 1.45
N TYR A 12 -21.54 23.32 0.89
CA TYR A 12 -22.94 23.23 1.29
C TYR A 12 -23.08 22.85 2.78
N LEU A 13 -22.36 21.82 3.24
CA LEU A 13 -22.42 21.37 4.63
C LEU A 13 -21.95 22.45 5.60
N ILE A 14 -20.85 23.15 5.27
CA ILE A 14 -20.29 24.23 6.09
C ILE A 14 -21.22 25.44 6.13
N GLU A 15 -21.80 25.85 5.00
CA GLU A 15 -22.68 27.03 4.91
C GLU A 15 -24.01 26.83 5.67
N ASN A 16 -24.50 25.60 5.74
CA ASN A 16 -25.78 25.26 6.38
C ASN A 16 -25.64 24.68 7.80
N ASP A 17 -24.43 24.69 8.37
CA ASP A 17 -24.11 24.08 9.67
C ASP A 17 -24.60 22.62 9.78
N LYS A 18 -24.45 21.87 8.69
CA LYS A 18 -24.83 20.45 8.58
C LYS A 18 -23.62 19.56 8.83
N ILE A 19 -23.10 19.67 10.04
CA ILE A 19 -21.93 18.93 10.52
C ILE A 19 -22.22 18.31 11.89
N ASN A 20 -21.47 17.28 12.26
CA ASN A 20 -21.39 16.84 13.65
C ASN A 20 -20.32 17.68 14.36
N ALA A 21 -20.73 18.81 14.95
CA ALA A 21 -19.79 19.83 15.45
C ALA A 21 -18.83 19.30 16.54
N GLU A 22 -19.32 18.51 17.49
CA GLU A 22 -18.46 17.92 18.53
C GLU A 22 -17.49 16.90 17.94
N TYR A 23 -17.94 16.06 17.00
CA TYR A 23 -17.05 15.15 16.28
C TYR A 23 -15.93 15.91 15.57
N VAL A 24 -16.30 16.95 14.81
CA VAL A 24 -15.33 17.78 14.07
C VAL A 24 -14.31 18.42 15.02
N LYS A 25 -14.77 18.98 16.13
CA LYS A 25 -13.92 19.66 17.12
C LYS A 25 -12.87 18.74 17.73
N HIS A 26 -13.25 17.52 18.10
CA HIS A 26 -12.40 16.63 18.90
C HIS A 26 -11.64 15.59 18.08
N TYR A 27 -12.23 15.05 17.01
CA TYR A 27 -11.69 13.90 16.28
C TYR A 27 -11.10 14.26 14.91
N THR A 28 -11.08 15.55 14.58
CA THR A 28 -10.38 16.06 13.40
C THR A 28 -9.31 17.07 13.80
N ASN A 29 -8.50 17.50 12.84
CA ASN A 29 -7.52 18.55 13.05
C ASN A 29 -8.10 19.98 12.89
N ALA A 30 -9.43 20.15 12.91
CA ALA A 30 -10.10 21.44 12.67
C ALA A 30 -9.55 22.60 13.52
N SER A 31 -9.17 22.33 14.78
CA SER A 31 -8.63 23.32 15.72
C SER A 31 -7.14 23.59 15.57
N LEU A 32 -6.38 22.78 14.84
CA LEU A 32 -4.94 22.98 14.71
C LEU A 32 -4.64 24.22 13.86
N LEU A 33 -3.61 24.98 14.24
CA LEU A 33 -3.20 26.19 13.54
C LEU A 33 -2.17 25.86 12.45
N VAL A 34 -2.44 26.27 11.21
CA VAL A 34 -1.55 26.14 10.06
C VAL A 34 -0.61 27.35 9.99
N ARG A 35 0.65 27.14 9.58
CA ARG A 35 1.63 28.22 9.43
C ARG A 35 1.11 29.38 8.59
N ASP A 36 1.55 30.60 8.89
CA ASP A 36 1.11 31.82 8.21
C ASP A 36 1.49 31.86 6.72
N ASP A 37 2.59 31.21 6.33
CA ASP A 37 3.08 31.12 4.95
C ASP A 37 2.36 30.08 4.08
N PHE A 38 1.37 29.35 4.63
CA PHE A 38 0.44 28.57 3.82
C PHE A 38 -0.54 29.49 3.08
N ALA A 39 -0.57 29.38 1.76
CA ALA A 39 -1.48 30.13 0.90
C ALA A 39 -1.97 29.29 -0.27
N PHE A 40 -3.06 29.73 -0.89
CA PHE A 40 -3.59 29.19 -2.13
C PHE A 40 -4.14 30.33 -2.97
N GLU A 41 -3.66 30.44 -4.21
CA GLU A 41 -4.06 31.49 -5.14
C GLU A 41 -3.99 30.94 -6.57
N ASP A 42 -4.98 31.27 -7.39
CA ASP A 42 -5.06 30.91 -8.82
C ASP A 42 -4.71 29.44 -9.16
N GLY A 43 -5.20 28.50 -8.35
CA GLY A 43 -5.01 27.06 -8.59
C GLY A 43 -3.70 26.48 -8.05
N LEU A 44 -2.82 27.31 -7.49
CA LEU A 44 -1.55 26.88 -6.91
C LEU A 44 -1.52 27.13 -5.40
N PHE A 45 -0.92 26.18 -4.67
CA PHE A 45 -0.58 26.38 -3.26
C PHE A 45 0.77 27.11 -3.14
N SER A 46 1.08 27.64 -1.95
CA SER A 46 2.42 28.19 -1.71
C SER A 46 3.50 27.12 -1.83
N GLY A 47 4.69 27.53 -2.31
CA GLY A 47 5.85 26.65 -2.49
C GLY A 47 5.96 25.97 -3.86
N TYR A 48 5.19 26.37 -4.88
CA TYR A 48 5.29 25.78 -6.22
C TYR A 48 6.60 26.17 -6.91
N ASP A 49 7.41 25.17 -7.27
CA ASP A 49 8.57 25.29 -8.16
C ASP A 49 8.11 24.93 -9.58
N ALA A 50 8.00 25.94 -10.45
CA ALA A 50 7.49 25.79 -11.81
C ALA A 50 8.41 24.95 -12.71
N GLU A 51 9.72 24.98 -12.48
CA GLU A 51 10.70 24.23 -13.27
C GLU A 51 10.65 22.74 -12.91
N LYS A 52 10.58 22.42 -11.61
CA LYS A 52 10.47 21.03 -11.15
C LYS A 52 9.04 20.49 -11.20
N ARG A 53 8.05 21.36 -11.36
CA ARG A 53 6.62 21.08 -11.26
C ARG A 53 6.27 20.34 -9.97
N GLN A 54 6.90 20.75 -8.87
CA GLN A 54 6.79 20.17 -7.54
C GLN A 54 6.59 21.26 -6.50
N TYR A 55 6.07 20.89 -5.34
CA TYR A 55 5.90 21.80 -4.22
C TYR A 55 6.97 21.56 -3.15
N ASP A 56 7.61 22.64 -2.71
CA ASP A 56 8.14 22.74 -1.35
C ASP A 56 6.95 22.79 -0.38
N LYS A 57 6.84 21.77 0.47
CA LYS A 57 5.70 21.58 1.38
C LYS A 57 5.98 22.12 2.78
N SER A 58 7.05 22.89 2.96
CA SER A 58 7.44 23.45 4.26
C SER A 58 6.32 24.27 4.91
N SER A 59 5.61 25.09 4.13
CA SER A 59 4.47 25.88 4.62
C SER A 59 3.23 25.03 4.94
N TRP A 60 3.13 23.81 4.43
CA TRP A 60 1.94 22.93 4.60
C TRP A 60 2.00 22.14 5.90
N ASN A 61 2.33 22.84 6.98
CA ASN A 61 2.51 22.27 8.30
C ASN A 61 1.77 23.10 9.35
N TYR A 62 1.66 22.53 10.54
CA TYR A 62 1.13 23.24 11.70
C TYR A 62 2.16 24.24 12.25
N GLN A 63 1.65 25.23 12.97
CA GLN A 63 2.45 26.00 13.91
C GLN A 63 2.74 25.13 15.13
N PHE A 64 3.98 25.09 15.57
CA PHE A 64 4.39 24.33 16.75
C PHE A 64 4.55 25.25 17.96
N ASP A 65 4.19 24.74 19.15
CA ASP A 65 4.42 25.37 20.43
C ASP A 65 5.86 25.13 20.96
N GLU A 66 6.12 25.62 22.17
CA GLU A 66 7.41 25.48 22.86
C GLU A 66 7.77 24.02 23.23
N ASN A 67 6.81 23.10 23.21
CA ASN A 67 7.02 21.67 23.43
C ASN A 67 7.16 20.89 22.12
N GLY A 68 7.03 21.55 20.97
CA GLY A 68 7.08 20.91 19.65
C GLY A 68 5.76 20.24 19.23
N TYR A 69 4.65 20.57 19.88
CA TYR A 69 3.31 20.10 19.51
C TYR A 69 2.56 21.13 18.67
N ALA A 70 1.61 20.67 17.86
CA ALA A 70 0.81 21.55 17.03
C ALA A 70 -0.09 22.44 17.89
N LYS A 71 0.00 23.76 17.71
CA LYS A 71 -0.87 24.74 18.37
C LYS A 71 -2.32 24.51 17.99
N ARG A 72 -3.23 24.75 18.94
CA ARG A 72 -4.67 24.60 18.77
C ARG A 72 -5.42 25.85 19.18
N ASP A 73 -6.58 26.04 18.57
CA ASP A 73 -7.64 26.92 19.03
C ASP A 73 -8.96 26.12 19.05
N GLU A 74 -9.36 25.68 20.23
CA GLU A 74 -10.58 24.90 20.45
C GLU A 74 -11.86 25.70 20.21
N THR A 75 -11.77 27.03 20.12
CA THR A 75 -12.91 27.90 19.79
C THR A 75 -13.20 27.94 18.29
N LEU A 76 -12.25 27.47 17.45
CA LEU A 76 -12.31 27.50 15.99
C LEU A 76 -12.48 28.91 15.40
N THR A 77 -12.03 29.95 16.11
CA THR A 77 -12.15 31.36 15.68
C THR A 77 -10.88 31.91 15.06
N HIS A 78 -9.72 31.31 15.35
CA HIS A 78 -8.43 31.76 14.84
C HIS A 78 -8.41 31.67 13.31
N PRO A 79 -7.96 32.71 12.58
CA PRO A 79 -8.01 32.73 11.12
C PRO A 79 -7.17 31.63 10.47
N ARG A 80 -6.16 31.12 11.19
CA ARG A 80 -5.26 30.05 10.75
C ARG A 80 -5.64 28.65 11.19
N CYS A 81 -6.75 28.47 11.92
CA CYS A 81 -7.18 27.11 12.22
C CYS A 81 -7.61 26.39 10.93
N VAL A 82 -7.38 25.08 10.86
CA VAL A 82 -7.72 24.26 9.67
C VAL A 82 -9.17 24.48 9.24
N TRP A 83 -10.11 24.62 10.20
CA TRP A 83 -11.52 24.87 9.93
C TRP A 83 -11.77 26.12 9.08
N ASN A 84 -11.18 27.25 9.46
CA ASN A 84 -11.39 28.52 8.77
C ASN A 84 -10.70 28.55 7.40
N LEU A 85 -9.53 27.92 7.28
CA LEU A 85 -8.84 27.75 6.00
C LEU A 85 -9.61 26.83 5.04
N LEU A 86 -10.19 25.74 5.55
CA LEU A 86 -11.05 24.86 4.75
C LEU A 86 -12.27 25.62 4.22
N LYS A 87 -12.98 26.34 5.10
CA LYS A 87 -14.14 27.18 4.72
C LYS A 87 -13.79 28.16 3.61
N ALA A 88 -12.65 28.85 3.73
CA ALA A 88 -12.17 29.75 2.68
C ALA A 88 -11.85 28.99 1.38
N HIS A 89 -11.17 27.85 1.45
CA HIS A 89 -10.75 27.08 0.28
C HIS A 89 -11.93 26.60 -0.57
N VAL A 90 -13.00 26.09 0.07
CA VAL A 90 -14.16 25.53 -0.62
C VAL A 90 -15.23 26.58 -0.99
N SER A 91 -15.09 27.82 -0.53
CA SER A 91 -16.08 28.90 -0.78
C SER A 91 -16.42 29.11 -2.27
N ARG A 92 -15.45 28.83 -3.17
CA ARG A 92 -15.56 28.98 -4.63
C ARG A 92 -16.44 27.93 -5.31
N TYR A 93 -16.74 26.80 -4.67
CA TYR A 93 -17.47 25.69 -5.27
C TYR A 93 -18.99 25.83 -5.11
N THR A 94 -19.56 26.88 -5.69
CA THR A 94 -21.02 27.12 -5.67
C THR A 94 -21.77 26.08 -6.52
N PRO A 95 -23.10 25.89 -6.31
CA PRO A 95 -23.92 25.05 -7.20
C PRO A 95 -23.77 25.42 -8.68
N ASP A 96 -23.58 26.69 -9.00
CA ASP A 96 -23.35 27.20 -10.36
C ASP A 96 -22.02 26.73 -10.93
N VAL A 97 -20.96 26.75 -10.13
CA VAL A 97 -19.64 26.22 -10.53
C VAL A 97 -19.71 24.70 -10.70
N VAL A 98 -20.44 24.01 -9.82
CA VAL A 98 -20.68 22.57 -9.94
C VAL A 98 -21.42 22.25 -11.24
N GLU A 99 -22.53 22.93 -11.54
CA GLU A 99 -23.27 22.70 -12.78
C GLU A 99 -22.42 22.99 -14.02
N ASN A 100 -21.68 24.10 -14.02
CA ASN A 100 -20.84 24.50 -15.15
C ASN A 100 -19.71 23.50 -15.44
N ILE A 101 -19.04 22.97 -14.42
CA ILE A 101 -17.87 22.08 -14.61
C ILE A 101 -18.29 20.61 -14.69
N CYS A 102 -19.23 20.18 -13.83
CA CYS A 102 -19.63 18.77 -13.74
C CYS A 102 -20.74 18.42 -14.74
N GLY A 103 -21.50 19.41 -15.23
CA GLY A 103 -22.71 19.17 -16.02
C GLY A 103 -23.88 18.61 -15.21
N THR A 104 -23.75 18.49 -13.88
CA THR A 104 -24.85 18.04 -13.01
C THR A 104 -25.85 19.18 -12.81
N PRO A 105 -27.13 19.00 -13.16
CA PRO A 105 -28.13 20.04 -12.91
C PRO A 105 -28.17 20.44 -11.43
N LYS A 106 -28.29 21.74 -11.14
CA LYS A 106 -28.34 22.27 -9.76
C LYS A 106 -29.39 21.55 -8.91
N ALA A 107 -30.56 21.25 -9.47
CA ALA A 107 -31.63 20.56 -8.76
C ALA A 107 -31.20 19.16 -8.28
N ASP A 108 -30.46 18.42 -9.10
CA ASP A 108 -29.97 17.10 -8.73
C ASP A 108 -28.82 17.19 -7.72
N PHE A 109 -27.92 18.15 -7.89
CA PHE A 109 -26.88 18.43 -6.90
C PHE A 109 -27.46 18.78 -5.52
N LEU A 110 -28.45 19.66 -5.46
CA LEU A 110 -29.11 20.07 -4.21
C LEU A 110 -29.78 18.88 -3.51
N LYS A 111 -30.46 17.99 -4.24
CA LYS A 111 -31.02 16.76 -3.68
C LYS A 111 -29.95 15.89 -3.01
N VAL A 112 -28.79 15.73 -3.66
CA VAL A 112 -27.67 14.97 -3.07
C VAL A 112 -27.15 15.65 -1.80
N CYS A 113 -26.96 16.97 -1.84
CA CYS A 113 -26.55 17.75 -0.67
C CYS A 113 -27.52 17.61 0.50
N GLU A 114 -28.83 17.72 0.27
CA GLU A 114 -29.86 17.57 1.31
C GLU A 114 -29.85 16.18 1.95
N VAL A 115 -29.72 15.12 1.14
CA VAL A 115 -29.68 13.74 1.63
C VAL A 115 -28.41 13.51 2.47
N LEU A 116 -27.24 13.91 1.98
CA LEU A 116 -25.98 13.77 2.72
C LEU A 116 -26.01 14.57 4.02
N ALA A 117 -26.49 15.81 3.97
CA ALA A 117 -26.66 16.69 5.14
C ALA A 117 -27.58 16.08 6.20
N SER A 118 -28.56 15.25 5.82
CA SER A 118 -29.42 14.55 6.79
C SER A 118 -28.66 13.56 7.68
N THR A 119 -27.41 13.23 7.33
CA THR A 119 -26.54 12.30 8.07
C THR A 119 -25.45 13.02 8.87
N SER A 120 -25.59 14.33 9.08
CA SER A 120 -24.80 15.03 10.10
C SER A 120 -25.35 14.82 11.52
N ALA A 121 -26.58 14.29 11.61
CA ALA A 121 -27.18 13.85 12.87
C ALA A 121 -26.41 12.63 13.40
N PRO A 122 -26.12 12.56 14.72
CA PRO A 122 -25.24 11.53 15.29
C PRO A 122 -25.78 10.09 15.18
N ASP A 123 -27.08 9.93 14.92
CA ASP A 123 -27.79 8.64 14.79
C ASP A 123 -28.08 8.24 13.34
N ARG A 124 -27.58 8.99 12.36
CA ARG A 124 -27.75 8.71 10.93
C ARG A 124 -26.41 8.74 10.22
N THR A 125 -26.15 7.74 9.39
CA THR A 125 -24.86 7.60 8.71
C THR A 125 -25.00 7.55 7.19
N THR A 126 -24.04 8.14 6.51
CA THR A 126 -23.75 7.85 5.10
C THR A 126 -22.55 6.91 5.03
N THR A 127 -22.57 5.97 4.10
CA THR A 127 -21.39 5.20 3.70
C THR A 127 -21.09 5.43 2.22
N PHE A 128 -19.82 5.69 1.91
CA PHE A 128 -19.37 5.85 0.53
C PHE A 128 -18.80 4.54 0.01
N LEU A 129 -19.37 4.03 -1.08
CA LEU A 129 -18.86 2.89 -1.84
C LEU A 129 -18.22 3.43 -3.12
N TYR A 130 -16.91 3.25 -3.27
CA TYR A 130 -16.17 3.74 -4.44
C TYR A 130 -15.01 2.82 -4.82
N ALA A 131 -14.53 2.97 -6.05
CA ALA A 131 -13.35 2.29 -6.58
C ALA A 131 -12.71 3.12 -7.71
N LEU A 132 -12.63 2.56 -8.92
CA LEU A 132 -11.85 3.09 -10.04
C LEU A 132 -12.31 4.44 -10.58
N GLY A 133 -13.62 4.71 -10.51
CA GLY A 133 -14.21 5.98 -10.93
C GLY A 133 -13.59 7.20 -10.23
N TRP A 134 -12.94 7.02 -9.08
CA TRP A 134 -12.16 8.08 -8.43
C TRP A 134 -10.66 7.89 -8.54
N THR A 135 -10.13 6.67 -8.49
CA THR A 135 -8.68 6.44 -8.41
C THR A 135 -7.94 6.68 -9.72
N GLN A 136 -8.54 6.37 -10.87
CA GLN A 136 -7.85 6.36 -12.18
C GLN A 136 -7.84 7.73 -12.86
N HIS A 137 -7.33 8.72 -12.13
CA HIS A 137 -7.19 10.10 -12.59
C HIS A 137 -5.86 10.67 -12.11
N THR A 138 -5.34 11.68 -12.82
CA THR A 138 -4.15 12.44 -12.37
C THR A 138 -4.35 13.11 -11.00
N VAL A 139 -5.61 13.28 -10.58
CA VAL A 139 -6.03 13.82 -9.28
C VAL A 139 -6.75 12.79 -8.41
N GLY A 140 -6.58 11.49 -8.68
CA GLY A 140 -7.39 10.45 -8.06
C GLY A 140 -7.29 10.38 -6.53
N ALA A 141 -6.10 10.61 -5.97
CA ALA A 141 -5.92 10.72 -4.53
C ALA A 141 -6.72 11.89 -3.93
N GLN A 142 -6.82 13.02 -4.65
CA GLN A 142 -7.56 14.20 -4.19
C GLN A 142 -9.08 14.03 -4.29
N ASN A 143 -9.59 13.25 -5.25
CA ASN A 143 -11.00 12.82 -5.26
C ASN A 143 -11.35 12.14 -3.91
N ILE A 144 -10.53 11.17 -3.50
CA ILE A 144 -10.73 10.40 -2.27
C ILE A 144 -10.59 11.27 -1.02
N ARG A 145 -9.59 12.17 -0.99
CA ARG A 145 -9.40 13.13 0.11
C ARG A 145 -10.66 13.96 0.35
N THR A 146 -11.27 14.46 -0.73
CA THR A 146 -12.46 15.31 -0.63
C THR A 146 -13.64 14.56 -0.02
N MET A 147 -13.88 13.30 -0.44
CA MET A 147 -14.92 12.46 0.17
C MET A 147 -14.61 12.09 1.63
N ALA A 148 -13.36 11.78 1.96
CA ALA A 148 -12.97 11.48 3.34
C ALA A 148 -13.23 12.69 4.27
N MET A 149 -12.99 13.91 3.78
CA MET A 149 -13.30 15.14 4.51
C MET A 149 -14.81 15.29 4.74
N ILE A 150 -15.67 14.92 3.78
CA ILE A 150 -17.13 14.91 3.95
C ILE A 150 -17.52 13.97 5.10
N GLN A 151 -17.00 12.74 5.12
CA GLN A 151 -17.32 11.77 6.16
C GLN A 151 -16.86 12.22 7.56
N LEU A 152 -15.76 12.95 7.67
CA LEU A 152 -15.31 13.56 8.92
C LEU A 152 -16.24 14.70 9.37
N LEU A 153 -16.67 15.56 8.45
CA LEU A 153 -17.62 16.65 8.76
C LEU A 153 -18.98 16.11 9.24
N LEU A 154 -19.43 15.00 8.64
CA LEU A 154 -20.68 14.34 9.02
C LEU A 154 -20.55 13.49 10.29
N GLY A 155 -19.32 13.17 10.73
CA GLY A 155 -19.08 12.31 11.90
C GLY A 155 -19.34 10.82 11.64
N ASN A 156 -19.19 10.37 10.39
CA ASN A 156 -19.56 9.02 9.96
C ASN A 156 -18.42 8.00 10.04
N MET A 157 -17.19 8.42 10.36
CA MET A 157 -16.05 7.51 10.47
C MET A 157 -16.07 6.76 11.81
N GLY A 158 -15.85 5.44 11.76
CA GLY A 158 -15.91 4.55 12.94
C GLY A 158 -17.31 4.04 13.29
N MET A 159 -18.34 4.46 12.55
CA MET A 159 -19.74 4.10 12.80
C MET A 159 -20.17 2.87 11.97
N ALA A 160 -21.00 2.01 12.56
CA ALA A 160 -21.72 0.98 11.81
C ALA A 160 -22.66 1.64 10.79
N GLY A 161 -22.67 1.12 9.55
CA GLY A 161 -23.39 1.74 8.44
C GLY A 161 -22.76 3.03 7.88
N GLY A 162 -21.64 3.48 8.45
CA GLY A 162 -20.88 4.65 8.01
C GLY A 162 -19.59 4.30 7.26
N GLY A 163 -18.56 5.11 7.48
CA GLY A 163 -17.20 4.87 7.02
C GLY A 163 -16.95 5.08 5.52
N VAL A 164 -15.76 4.66 5.10
CA VAL A 164 -15.29 4.76 3.72
C VAL A 164 -15.02 3.35 3.21
N ASN A 165 -15.95 2.85 2.41
CA ASN A 165 -15.84 1.52 1.80
C ASN A 165 -15.15 1.65 0.44
N ALA A 166 -13.82 1.78 0.50
CA ALA A 166 -12.96 1.65 -0.67
C ALA A 166 -12.99 0.19 -1.14
N LEU A 167 -13.76 -0.08 -2.18
CA LEU A 167 -14.00 -1.43 -2.68
C LEU A 167 -12.78 -1.89 -3.48
N ARG A 168 -12.09 -2.91 -2.97
CA ARG A 168 -10.91 -3.50 -3.61
C ARG A 168 -11.33 -4.30 -4.85
N GLY A 169 -10.40 -4.42 -5.81
CA GLY A 169 -10.60 -5.10 -7.09
C GLY A 169 -10.36 -6.61 -7.02
N HIS A 170 -9.17 -7.08 -7.40
CA HIS A 170 -8.82 -8.50 -7.36
C HIS A 170 -9.04 -9.12 -5.97
N SER A 171 -9.33 -10.43 -5.96
CA SER A 171 -9.62 -11.21 -4.75
C SER A 171 -8.62 -11.02 -3.62
N ASN A 172 -7.33 -10.87 -3.95
CA ASN A 172 -6.24 -10.70 -2.99
C ASN A 172 -5.40 -9.42 -3.20
N ILE A 173 -5.92 -8.39 -3.88
CA ILE A 173 -5.16 -7.12 -4.04
C ILE A 173 -4.86 -6.47 -2.68
N GLN A 174 -5.75 -6.66 -1.71
CA GLN A 174 -5.52 -6.25 -0.33
C GLN A 174 -4.31 -6.97 0.24
N GLY A 175 -4.24 -8.30 0.12
CA GLY A 175 -3.14 -9.09 0.66
C GLY A 175 -1.79 -8.80 -0.01
N LEU A 176 -1.74 -8.62 -1.33
CA LEU A 176 -0.49 -8.23 -2.02
C LEU A 176 -0.03 -6.81 -1.64
N THR A 177 -0.97 -5.92 -1.33
CA THR A 177 -0.65 -4.59 -0.79
C THR A 177 -0.12 -4.70 0.64
N ASP A 178 -0.77 -5.52 1.47
CA ASP A 178 -0.36 -5.79 2.85
C ASP A 178 1.05 -6.42 2.91
N LEU A 179 1.38 -7.30 1.95
CA LEU A 179 2.69 -7.93 1.81
C LEU A 179 3.72 -7.06 1.07
N GLY A 180 3.34 -5.85 0.64
CA GLY A 180 4.27 -4.86 0.11
C GLY A 180 4.80 -5.16 -1.29
N LEU A 181 4.03 -5.81 -2.17
CA LEU A 181 4.40 -6.06 -3.57
C LEU A 181 4.22 -4.79 -4.42
N LEU A 182 4.93 -3.72 -4.01
CA LEU A 182 5.00 -2.40 -4.64
C LEU A 182 6.46 -1.93 -4.58
N SER A 183 6.85 -1.09 -5.55
CA SER A 183 8.26 -0.77 -5.85
C SER A 183 9.16 -0.46 -4.64
N THR A 184 8.69 0.30 -3.66
CA THR A 184 9.51 0.75 -2.51
C THR A 184 8.98 0.22 -1.18
N SER A 185 8.10 -0.79 -1.21
CA SER A 185 7.40 -1.29 -0.04
C SER A 185 8.08 -2.54 0.54
N LEU A 186 7.82 -2.75 1.83
CA LEU A 186 8.05 -3.99 2.54
C LEU A 186 6.72 -4.44 3.18
N PRO A 187 6.59 -5.72 3.58
CA PRO A 187 5.39 -6.22 4.24
C PRO A 187 4.97 -5.41 5.47
N GLY A 188 3.67 -5.37 5.75
CA GLY A 188 3.09 -4.64 6.87
C GLY A 188 3.19 -3.12 6.72
N TYR A 189 3.13 -2.60 5.49
CA TYR A 189 3.26 -1.17 5.20
C TYR A 189 4.59 -0.56 5.68
N LEU A 190 5.63 -1.39 5.79
CA LEU A 190 7.00 -0.92 5.97
C LEU A 190 7.53 -0.41 4.61
N THR A 191 8.64 0.33 4.64
CA THR A 191 9.25 0.91 3.44
C THR A 191 10.65 0.34 3.25
N LEU A 192 11.05 0.03 2.02
CA LEU A 192 12.46 -0.18 1.70
C LEU A 192 13.26 1.08 2.03
N PRO A 193 14.54 0.97 2.43
CA PRO A 193 15.33 2.16 2.70
C PRO A 193 15.62 2.94 1.41
N SER A 194 15.66 4.26 1.50
CA SER A 194 16.19 5.09 0.40
C SER A 194 17.72 5.08 0.44
N GLU A 195 18.38 5.34 -0.69
CA GLU A 195 19.85 5.39 -0.75
C GLU A 195 20.47 6.49 0.15
N LYS A 196 19.66 7.47 0.57
CA LYS A 196 20.08 8.57 1.45
C LYS A 196 20.18 8.15 2.92
N GLN A 197 19.55 7.04 3.30
CA GLN A 197 19.58 6.48 4.65
C GLN A 197 20.74 5.50 4.74
N VAL A 198 21.93 6.03 5.02
CA VAL A 198 23.19 5.28 4.95
C VAL A 198 23.36 4.25 6.07
N ASP A 199 22.55 4.34 7.13
CA ASP A 199 22.57 3.41 8.26
C ASP A 199 21.16 3.12 8.80
N LEU A 200 21.07 2.11 9.67
CA LEU A 200 19.82 1.68 10.29
C LEU A 200 19.18 2.79 11.13
N GLN A 201 19.98 3.62 11.82
CA GLN A 201 19.46 4.69 12.66
C GLN A 201 18.71 5.72 11.81
N SER A 202 19.32 6.22 10.73
CA SER A 202 18.73 7.18 9.81
C SER A 202 17.43 6.65 9.19
N TYR A 203 17.42 5.38 8.83
CA TYR A 203 16.22 4.71 8.33
C TYR A 203 15.09 4.64 9.37
N LEU A 204 15.39 4.21 10.60
CA LEU A 204 14.40 4.11 11.65
C LEU A 204 13.88 5.49 12.06
N GLU A 205 14.74 6.50 12.19
CA GLU A 205 14.33 7.87 12.52
C GLU A 205 13.39 8.47 11.47
N ALA A 206 13.66 8.23 10.19
CA ALA A 206 12.82 8.73 9.10
C ALA A 206 11.43 8.06 9.03
N ASN A 207 11.33 6.79 9.47
CA ASN A 207 10.09 6.01 9.41
C ASN A 207 9.36 5.92 10.76
N THR A 208 9.94 6.41 11.85
CA THR A 208 9.32 6.42 13.18
C THR A 208 8.79 7.82 13.48
N PRO A 209 7.50 8.09 13.24
CA PRO A 209 6.95 9.43 13.42
C PRO A 209 6.97 9.83 14.90
N LYS A 210 7.34 11.09 15.15
CA LYS A 210 7.18 11.73 16.46
C LYS A 210 5.73 12.16 16.63
N ALA A 211 5.21 12.07 17.86
CA ALA A 211 3.87 12.55 18.16
C ALA A 211 3.82 14.08 17.96
N THR A 212 2.77 14.56 17.29
CA THR A 212 2.55 15.99 17.02
C THR A 212 1.52 16.62 17.95
N LEU A 213 0.95 15.82 18.85
CA LEU A 213 0.16 16.22 20.01
C LEU A 213 0.54 15.30 21.18
N ALA A 214 0.37 15.79 22.41
CA ALA A 214 0.49 14.98 23.61
C ALA A 214 -0.62 13.91 23.70
N ASP A 215 -0.39 12.89 24.54
CA ASP A 215 -1.37 11.87 24.91
C ASP A 215 -1.98 11.09 23.72
N GLN A 216 -1.19 10.91 22.66
CA GLN A 216 -1.57 10.14 21.48
C GLN A 216 -0.97 8.74 21.49
N VAL A 217 -1.71 7.76 20.98
CA VAL A 217 -1.22 6.38 20.82
C VAL A 217 0.00 6.34 19.90
N ASN A 218 -0.03 7.09 18.78
CA ASN A 218 1.04 7.14 17.76
C ASN A 218 1.67 5.76 17.49
N TYR A 219 0.86 4.78 17.07
CA TYR A 219 1.26 3.37 17.10
C TYR A 219 2.48 3.05 16.21
N TRP A 220 2.69 3.84 15.15
CA TRP A 220 3.88 3.78 14.30
C TRP A 220 5.19 4.11 15.03
N SER A 221 5.15 4.64 16.26
CA SER A 221 6.33 4.68 17.15
C SER A 221 6.96 3.31 17.39
N ASN A 222 6.22 2.22 17.14
CA ASN A 222 6.70 0.84 17.22
C ASN A 222 7.39 0.33 15.95
N TYR A 223 7.59 1.17 14.92
CA TYR A 223 8.23 0.80 13.65
C TYR A 223 9.51 -0.05 13.82
N PRO A 224 10.45 0.27 14.76
CA PRO A 224 11.65 -0.56 14.95
C PRO A 224 11.36 -2.02 15.30
N LYS A 225 10.31 -2.28 16.11
CA LYS A 225 9.92 -3.64 16.50
C LYS A 225 9.48 -4.46 15.29
N PHE A 226 8.69 -3.83 14.42
CA PHE A 226 8.19 -4.45 13.20
C PHE A 226 9.32 -4.70 12.21
N PHE A 227 10.21 -3.72 12.02
CA PHE A 227 11.32 -3.84 11.09
C PHE A 227 12.31 -4.92 11.50
N VAL A 228 12.77 -4.93 12.76
CA VAL A 228 13.71 -5.96 13.24
C VAL A 228 13.07 -7.34 13.18
N SER A 229 11.79 -7.47 13.54
CA SER A 229 11.07 -8.75 13.43
C SER A 229 10.94 -9.25 11.98
N LEU A 230 10.77 -8.34 11.02
CA LEU A 230 10.82 -8.67 9.59
C LEU A 230 12.21 -9.18 9.20
N MET A 231 13.28 -8.51 9.63
CA MET A 231 14.66 -8.93 9.34
C MET A 231 14.98 -10.30 9.94
N LYS A 232 14.45 -10.60 11.14
CA LYS A 232 14.58 -11.92 11.75
C LYS A 232 13.83 -13.00 10.97
N SER A 233 12.70 -12.67 10.36
CA SER A 233 11.99 -13.61 9.46
C SER A 233 12.77 -13.84 8.16
N PHE A 234 13.31 -12.79 7.53
CA PHE A 234 14.07 -12.90 6.30
C PHE A 234 15.43 -13.58 6.44
N TYR A 235 16.14 -13.32 7.55
CA TYR A 235 17.56 -13.68 7.65
C TYR A 235 17.88 -14.59 8.84
N GLY A 236 16.91 -14.86 9.73
CA GLY A 236 17.10 -15.74 10.88
C GLY A 236 18.32 -15.34 11.70
N ASP A 237 19.22 -16.29 11.95
CA ASP A 237 20.45 -16.10 12.70
C ASP A 237 21.46 -15.17 12.02
N ALA A 238 21.32 -14.89 10.72
CA ALA A 238 22.20 -13.98 10.00
C ALA A 238 21.87 -12.50 10.27
N ALA A 239 20.66 -12.17 10.75
CA ALA A 239 20.33 -10.84 11.24
C ALA A 239 20.62 -10.73 12.74
N GLN A 240 21.66 -9.98 13.09
CA GLN A 240 22.08 -9.74 14.47
C GLN A 240 22.29 -8.25 14.72
N LYS A 241 22.43 -7.86 15.99
CA LYS A 241 22.67 -6.45 16.34
C LYS A 241 23.97 -5.94 15.73
N GLU A 242 24.99 -6.80 15.65
CA GLU A 242 26.35 -6.49 15.20
C GLU A 242 26.40 -6.11 13.72
N ASN A 243 25.48 -6.60 12.89
CA ASN A 243 25.38 -6.26 11.47
C ASN A 243 24.10 -5.46 11.14
N ASN A 244 23.55 -4.74 12.14
CA ASN A 244 22.35 -3.93 11.98
C ASN A 244 21.17 -4.72 11.38
N TRP A 245 21.03 -5.97 11.81
CA TRP A 245 19.97 -6.89 11.37
C TRP A 245 19.98 -7.17 9.86
N GLY A 246 21.11 -7.04 9.18
CA GLY A 246 21.20 -7.24 7.73
C GLY A 246 20.63 -6.09 6.90
N TYR A 247 20.49 -4.89 7.48
CA TYR A 247 19.96 -3.68 6.82
C TYR A 247 20.54 -3.43 5.42
N ASP A 248 21.84 -3.65 5.24
CA ASP A 248 22.53 -3.39 3.97
C ASP A 248 22.28 -4.43 2.88
N TRP A 249 21.63 -5.55 3.20
CA TRP A 249 21.20 -6.52 2.19
C TRP A 249 19.93 -6.12 1.47
N LEU A 250 19.14 -5.21 2.05
CA LEU A 250 17.94 -4.67 1.39
C LEU A 250 18.33 -3.73 0.24
N PRO A 251 17.65 -3.81 -0.91
CA PRO A 251 17.87 -2.86 -2.00
C PRO A 251 17.42 -1.46 -1.55
N LYS A 252 18.28 -0.47 -1.78
CA LYS A 252 17.99 0.94 -1.48
C LYS A 252 17.59 1.68 -2.74
N TRP A 253 16.50 2.43 -2.69
CA TRP A 253 15.95 3.11 -3.87
C TRP A 253 16.44 4.57 -3.98
N ASP A 254 16.72 5.00 -5.21
CA ASP A 254 16.95 6.39 -5.61
C ASP A 254 15.62 7.08 -5.98
N GLN A 255 14.67 6.30 -6.50
CA GLN A 255 13.33 6.72 -6.89
C GLN A 255 12.35 5.54 -6.88
N THR A 256 11.06 5.83 -6.95
CA THR A 256 10.03 4.81 -7.21
C THR A 256 10.08 4.39 -8.69
N TYR A 257 10.02 3.09 -8.94
CA TYR A 257 9.95 2.47 -10.26
C TYR A 257 8.51 2.02 -10.56
N ASP A 258 7.61 3.00 -10.73
CA ASP A 258 6.24 2.71 -11.14
C ASP A 258 6.18 2.16 -12.57
N VAL A 259 5.07 1.48 -12.91
CA VAL A 259 4.95 0.74 -14.17
C VAL A 259 5.09 1.62 -15.41
N ILE A 260 4.62 2.88 -15.37
CA ILE A 260 4.72 3.80 -16.51
C ILE A 260 6.18 4.18 -16.72
N LYS A 261 6.89 4.53 -15.63
CA LYS A 261 8.32 4.81 -15.67
C LYS A 261 9.13 3.60 -16.14
N TYR A 262 8.83 2.41 -15.61
CA TYR A 262 9.55 1.19 -15.97
C TYR A 262 9.35 0.80 -17.44
N PHE A 263 8.15 1.01 -17.99
CA PHE A 263 7.89 0.82 -19.42
C PHE A 263 8.53 1.89 -20.30
N ASN A 264 8.71 3.12 -19.80
CA ASN A 264 9.55 4.12 -20.48
C ASN A 264 11.03 3.70 -20.49
N MET A 265 11.56 3.17 -19.39
CA MET A 265 12.91 2.59 -19.36
C MET A 265 13.05 1.40 -20.31
N MET A 266 12.02 0.56 -20.42
CA MET A 266 11.96 -0.57 -21.36
C MET A 266 11.98 -0.08 -22.81
N ASP A 267 11.24 0.98 -23.13
CA ASP A 267 11.23 1.63 -24.43
C ASP A 267 12.63 2.16 -24.82
N GLU A 268 13.38 2.64 -23.82
CA GLU A 268 14.77 3.10 -23.96
C GLU A 268 15.81 1.96 -23.97
N GLY A 269 15.38 0.69 -23.94
CA GLY A 269 16.27 -0.47 -23.98
C GLY A 269 17.04 -0.73 -22.67
N LYS A 270 16.58 -0.17 -21.54
CA LYS A 270 17.22 -0.30 -20.22
C LYS A 270 16.71 -1.50 -19.40
N VAL A 271 15.72 -2.23 -19.90
CA VAL A 271 15.13 -3.40 -19.22
C VAL A 271 15.43 -4.66 -20.03
N THR A 272 16.16 -5.59 -19.42
CA THR A 272 16.60 -6.83 -20.08
C THR A 272 15.52 -7.90 -20.05
N GLY A 273 14.84 -8.07 -18.92
CA GLY A 273 13.84 -9.10 -18.73
C GLY A 273 12.69 -8.65 -17.85
N TYR A 274 11.58 -9.37 -17.94
CA TYR A 274 10.36 -9.05 -17.19
C TYR A 274 9.60 -10.31 -16.76
N PHE A 275 9.02 -10.27 -15.56
CA PHE A 275 8.15 -11.32 -15.03
C PHE A 275 6.71 -10.82 -15.01
N CYS A 276 5.78 -11.67 -15.47
CA CYS A 276 4.35 -11.44 -15.40
C CYS A 276 3.70 -12.66 -14.72
N GLN A 277 3.56 -12.59 -13.41
CA GLN A 277 2.88 -13.61 -12.61
C GLN A 277 1.43 -13.17 -12.38
N GLY A 278 0.46 -13.89 -12.95
CA GLY A 278 -0.97 -13.58 -12.80
C GLY A 278 -1.37 -12.16 -13.19
N PHE A 279 -0.60 -11.51 -14.07
CA PHE A 279 -0.82 -10.12 -14.50
C PHE A 279 -0.64 -9.99 -16.02
N ASN A 280 -1.61 -9.37 -16.68
CA ASN A 280 -1.68 -9.28 -18.15
C ASN A 280 -1.52 -7.83 -18.64
N PRO A 281 -0.30 -7.26 -18.67
CA PRO A 281 -0.07 -5.85 -19.02
C PRO A 281 -0.53 -5.46 -20.43
N VAL A 282 -0.48 -6.36 -21.42
CA VAL A 282 -0.97 -6.06 -22.78
C VAL A 282 -2.45 -5.66 -22.77
N ALA A 283 -3.25 -6.26 -21.90
CA ALA A 283 -4.67 -5.95 -21.77
C ALA A 283 -4.96 -4.82 -20.77
N SER A 284 -4.16 -4.70 -19.70
CA SER A 284 -4.51 -3.86 -18.54
C SER A 284 -3.78 -2.51 -18.47
N PHE A 285 -2.63 -2.36 -19.13
CA PHE A 285 -1.88 -1.11 -19.11
C PHE A 285 -2.42 -0.10 -20.15
N PRO A 286 -2.25 1.21 -19.90
CA PRO A 286 -2.64 2.23 -20.87
C PRO A 286 -1.75 2.17 -22.11
N ASP A 287 -2.30 2.57 -23.25
CA ASP A 287 -1.61 2.61 -24.55
C ASP A 287 -1.00 1.26 -24.95
N LYS A 288 -1.89 0.30 -25.24
CA LYS A 288 -1.55 -1.07 -25.61
C LYS A 288 -0.51 -1.17 -26.74
N ASN A 289 -0.58 -0.29 -27.74
CA ASN A 289 0.37 -0.32 -28.85
C ASN A 289 1.79 0.03 -28.39
N LYS A 290 1.93 1.02 -27.52
CA LYS A 290 3.21 1.32 -26.88
C LYS A 290 3.66 0.18 -25.96
N VAL A 291 2.75 -0.42 -25.19
CA VAL A 291 3.06 -1.57 -24.32
C VAL A 291 3.68 -2.72 -25.12
N VAL A 292 3.07 -3.13 -26.25
CA VAL A 292 3.60 -4.18 -27.13
C VAL A 292 4.96 -3.79 -27.72
N SER A 293 5.13 -2.54 -28.13
CA SER A 293 6.43 -2.01 -28.60
C SER A 293 7.52 -2.11 -27.53
N CYS A 294 7.20 -1.77 -26.27
CA CYS A 294 8.14 -1.92 -25.15
C CYS A 294 8.53 -3.39 -24.91
N LEU A 295 7.54 -4.28 -24.81
CA LEU A 295 7.77 -5.72 -24.56
C LEU A 295 8.60 -6.37 -25.67
N SER A 296 8.48 -5.88 -26.91
CA SER A 296 9.28 -6.35 -28.06
C SER A 296 10.77 -6.03 -27.96
N LYS A 297 11.18 -5.16 -27.03
CA LYS A 297 12.59 -4.78 -26.80
C LYS A 297 13.27 -5.61 -25.71
N LEU A 298 12.50 -6.39 -24.95
CA LEU A 298 13.03 -7.31 -23.96
C LEU A 298 13.95 -8.36 -24.61
N LYS A 299 14.84 -8.93 -23.80
CA LYS A 299 15.62 -10.11 -24.19
C LYS A 299 14.89 -11.39 -23.79
N TYR A 300 14.33 -11.41 -22.58
CA TYR A 300 13.52 -12.52 -22.11
C TYR A 300 12.27 -12.04 -21.36
N MET A 301 11.23 -12.86 -21.36
CA MET A 301 10.04 -12.65 -20.55
C MET A 301 9.56 -13.98 -19.98
N VAL A 302 9.20 -13.97 -18.70
CA VAL A 302 8.63 -15.14 -18.00
C VAL A 302 7.19 -14.82 -17.63
N VAL A 303 6.26 -15.63 -18.12
CA VAL A 303 4.83 -15.57 -17.78
C VAL A 303 4.50 -16.79 -16.93
N ILE A 304 3.89 -16.56 -15.76
CA ILE A 304 3.40 -17.60 -14.85
C ILE A 304 1.89 -17.37 -14.71
N ASP A 305 1.08 -18.28 -15.24
CA ASP A 305 -0.38 -18.12 -15.28
C ASP A 305 -1.07 -19.47 -15.48
N PRO A 306 -2.28 -19.69 -14.92
CA PRO A 306 -3.08 -20.88 -15.20
C PRO A 306 -3.69 -20.87 -16.61
N LEU A 307 -3.66 -19.74 -17.32
CA LEU A 307 -4.30 -19.53 -18.62
C LEU A 307 -3.35 -18.98 -19.68
N VAL A 308 -3.82 -19.04 -20.93
CA VAL A 308 -3.25 -18.26 -22.01
C VAL A 308 -3.63 -16.80 -21.83
N THR A 309 -2.66 -15.90 -21.96
CA THR A 309 -2.86 -14.45 -21.89
C THR A 309 -2.33 -13.74 -23.15
N GLU A 310 -2.90 -12.58 -23.48
CA GLU A 310 -2.42 -11.71 -24.55
C GLU A 310 -0.96 -11.32 -24.35
N THR A 311 -0.53 -11.13 -23.09
CA THR A 311 0.88 -10.88 -22.79
C THR A 311 1.77 -12.06 -23.15
N SER A 312 1.36 -13.31 -22.89
CA SER A 312 2.17 -14.48 -23.28
C SER A 312 2.31 -14.67 -24.80
N THR A 313 1.44 -14.03 -25.57
CA THR A 313 1.35 -14.13 -27.03
C THR A 313 1.55 -12.78 -27.72
N PHE A 314 2.13 -11.78 -27.02
CA PHE A 314 2.28 -10.42 -27.54
C PHE A 314 3.08 -10.34 -28.86
N TRP A 315 3.94 -11.33 -29.07
CA TRP A 315 4.80 -11.50 -30.25
C TRP A 315 4.08 -12.14 -31.45
N GLN A 316 2.86 -12.66 -31.26
CA GLN A 316 2.08 -13.34 -32.28
C GLN A 316 1.14 -12.38 -33.00
N ASN A 317 1.06 -12.45 -34.34
CA ASN A 317 0.09 -11.69 -35.11
C ASN A 317 -1.33 -12.25 -34.91
N HIS A 318 -2.29 -11.37 -34.61
CA HIS A 318 -3.71 -11.69 -34.50
C HIS A 318 -4.59 -10.73 -35.32
N GLY A 319 -4.11 -10.34 -36.52
CA GLY A 319 -4.76 -9.32 -37.35
C GLY A 319 -4.80 -7.97 -36.63
N GLU A 320 -5.85 -7.19 -36.85
CA GLU A 320 -5.99 -5.83 -36.28
C GLU A 320 -5.88 -5.80 -34.74
N SER A 321 -6.25 -6.89 -34.05
CA SER A 321 -6.17 -6.98 -32.58
C SER A 321 -4.72 -6.95 -32.07
N ASN A 322 -3.78 -7.53 -32.82
CA ASN A 322 -2.35 -7.50 -32.51
C ASN A 322 -1.54 -7.63 -33.80
N ASP A 323 -1.45 -6.53 -34.54
CA ASP A 323 -0.76 -6.51 -35.82
C ASP A 323 0.75 -6.32 -35.63
N VAL A 324 1.43 -7.44 -35.36
CA VAL A 324 2.89 -7.51 -35.16
C VAL A 324 3.52 -8.47 -36.16
N ASP A 325 4.81 -8.33 -36.42
CA ASP A 325 5.60 -9.31 -37.17
C ASP A 325 6.42 -10.16 -36.19
N PRO A 326 6.08 -11.46 -35.99
CA PRO A 326 6.85 -12.35 -35.12
C PRO A 326 8.34 -12.41 -35.49
N ALA A 327 8.69 -12.31 -36.78
CA ALA A 327 10.09 -12.38 -37.22
C ALA A 327 10.91 -11.17 -36.76
N SER A 328 10.26 -10.04 -36.46
CA SER A 328 10.90 -8.82 -35.97
C SER A 328 11.11 -8.81 -34.45
N ILE A 329 10.41 -9.66 -33.69
CA ILE A 329 10.43 -9.68 -32.22
C ILE A 329 11.38 -10.77 -31.74
N GLN A 330 12.45 -10.38 -31.06
CA GLN A 330 13.53 -11.29 -30.66
C GLN A 330 13.43 -11.76 -29.19
N THR A 331 12.36 -11.39 -28.49
CA THR A 331 12.19 -11.73 -27.07
C THR A 331 12.01 -13.23 -26.89
N GLU A 332 12.83 -13.85 -26.04
CA GLU A 332 12.61 -15.23 -25.59
C GLU A 332 11.46 -15.27 -24.57
N VAL A 333 10.40 -16.04 -24.84
CA VAL A 333 9.22 -16.10 -23.97
C VAL A 333 9.09 -17.48 -23.34
N PHE A 334 9.12 -17.51 -22.01
CA PHE A 334 8.83 -18.70 -21.20
C PHE A 334 7.43 -18.56 -20.64
N ARG A 335 6.55 -19.52 -20.95
CA ARG A 335 5.20 -19.60 -20.38
C ARG A 335 5.09 -20.83 -19.49
N LEU A 336 5.01 -20.61 -18.18
CA LEU A 336 5.02 -21.65 -17.16
C LEU A 336 3.58 -21.83 -16.64
N PRO A 337 3.00 -23.04 -16.75
CA PRO A 337 1.62 -23.28 -16.32
C PRO A 337 1.55 -23.35 -14.79
N SER A 338 0.76 -22.47 -14.18
CA SER A 338 0.47 -22.52 -12.75
C SER A 338 -0.87 -23.16 -12.45
N THR A 339 -1.08 -23.48 -11.18
CA THR A 339 -2.37 -23.74 -10.53
C THR A 339 -3.32 -22.53 -10.61
N CYS A 340 -4.61 -22.79 -10.36
CA CYS A 340 -5.62 -21.80 -10.02
C CYS A 340 -6.07 -21.93 -8.55
N PHE A 341 -6.97 -21.05 -8.11
CA PHE A 341 -7.45 -20.98 -6.72
C PHE A 341 -8.05 -22.29 -6.16
N ALA A 342 -8.53 -23.20 -7.02
CA ALA A 342 -9.16 -24.45 -6.62
C ALA A 342 -8.15 -25.60 -6.42
N GLU A 343 -6.88 -25.38 -6.73
CA GLU A 343 -5.84 -26.41 -6.82
C GLU A 343 -4.76 -26.27 -5.74
N GLU A 344 -4.96 -25.32 -4.82
CA GLU A 344 -4.11 -25.05 -3.66
C GLU A 344 -4.96 -24.80 -2.41
N ASP A 345 -4.36 -25.02 -1.24
CA ASP A 345 -4.79 -24.42 0.01
C ASP A 345 -4.00 -23.14 0.29
N GLY A 346 -4.61 -22.17 0.96
CA GLY A 346 -3.96 -20.90 1.24
C GLY A 346 -4.91 -19.84 1.75
N SER A 347 -4.44 -18.59 1.84
CA SER A 347 -5.25 -17.47 2.31
C SER A 347 -5.28 -16.30 1.33
N ILE A 348 -6.41 -15.61 1.29
CA ILE A 348 -6.59 -14.34 0.57
C ILE A 348 -7.27 -13.32 1.47
N ALA A 349 -6.91 -12.04 1.35
CA ALA A 349 -7.51 -10.94 2.10
C ALA A 349 -8.58 -10.23 1.27
N ASN A 350 -9.83 -10.26 1.74
CA ASN A 350 -10.93 -9.54 1.08
C ASN A 350 -10.89 -8.02 1.33
N SER A 351 -11.81 -7.26 0.71
CA SER A 351 -11.91 -5.80 0.88
C SER A 351 -12.18 -5.34 2.33
N GLY A 352 -12.75 -6.20 3.17
CA GLY A 352 -13.00 -5.98 4.59
C GLY A 352 -11.78 -6.24 5.48
N ARG A 353 -10.64 -6.64 4.88
CA ARG A 353 -9.40 -7.09 5.55
C ARG A 353 -9.53 -8.46 6.22
N TRP A 354 -10.51 -9.27 5.83
CA TRP A 354 -10.61 -10.64 6.33
C TRP A 354 -9.66 -11.53 5.53
N LEU A 355 -8.64 -12.05 6.21
CA LEU A 355 -7.85 -13.15 5.70
C LEU A 355 -8.71 -14.40 5.79
N GLN A 356 -8.95 -15.05 4.64
CA GLN A 356 -9.82 -16.21 4.55
C GLN A 356 -9.06 -17.41 4.01
N TRP A 357 -9.05 -18.51 4.76
CA TRP A 357 -8.45 -19.76 4.32
C TRP A 357 -9.33 -20.49 3.31
N HIS A 358 -8.71 -21.20 2.36
CA HIS A 358 -9.38 -22.10 1.42
C HIS A 358 -8.58 -23.41 1.28
N TRP A 359 -9.22 -24.43 0.71
CA TRP A 359 -8.66 -25.76 0.57
C TRP A 359 -8.66 -26.23 -0.87
N LYS A 360 -7.59 -26.94 -1.23
CA LYS A 360 -7.43 -27.62 -2.52
C LYS A 360 -8.58 -28.61 -2.78
N GLY A 361 -9.16 -28.54 -3.98
CA GLY A 361 -10.22 -29.43 -4.45
C GLY A 361 -9.75 -30.52 -5.42
N GLN A 362 -8.69 -30.25 -6.20
CA GLN A 362 -8.10 -31.19 -7.16
C GLN A 362 -6.64 -30.84 -7.45
N ASP A 363 -5.92 -31.72 -8.14
CA ASP A 363 -4.62 -31.38 -8.75
C ASP A 363 -4.82 -30.58 -10.05
N ALA A 364 -3.80 -29.79 -10.41
CA ALA A 364 -3.80 -28.96 -11.60
C ALA A 364 -3.68 -29.80 -12.89
N PRO A 365 -4.17 -29.29 -14.05
CA PRO A 365 -4.13 -30.04 -15.30
C PRO A 365 -2.71 -30.18 -15.86
N GLY A 366 -2.43 -31.35 -16.44
CA GLY A 366 -1.17 -31.62 -17.14
C GLY A 366 0.02 -31.62 -16.18
N GLU A 367 0.97 -30.73 -16.42
CA GLU A 367 2.22 -30.59 -15.64
C GLU A 367 2.30 -29.24 -14.90
N ALA A 368 1.13 -28.59 -14.72
CA ALA A 368 1.04 -27.35 -13.97
C ALA A 368 1.52 -27.55 -12.52
N ARG A 369 2.18 -26.53 -11.97
CA ARG A 369 2.71 -26.53 -10.60
C ARG A 369 2.17 -25.35 -9.81
N ASN A 370 2.21 -25.44 -8.48
CA ASN A 370 1.84 -24.31 -7.65
C ASN A 370 2.83 -23.15 -7.83
N ASP A 371 2.39 -21.90 -7.59
CA ASP A 371 3.24 -20.72 -7.77
C ASP A 371 4.54 -20.79 -6.95
N GLY A 372 4.47 -21.33 -5.73
CA GLY A 372 5.61 -21.51 -4.83
C GLY A 372 6.66 -22.48 -5.37
N GLU A 373 6.25 -23.58 -6.00
CA GLU A 373 7.15 -24.55 -6.65
C GLU A 373 7.86 -23.94 -7.87
N ILE A 374 7.14 -23.14 -8.67
CA ILE A 374 7.72 -22.47 -9.85
C ILE A 374 8.80 -21.48 -9.39
N LEU A 375 8.49 -20.66 -8.39
CA LEU A 375 9.45 -19.72 -7.81
C LEU A 375 10.63 -20.46 -7.17
N ALA A 376 10.39 -21.51 -6.39
CA ALA A 376 11.44 -22.32 -5.77
C ALA A 376 12.38 -22.94 -6.82
N GLY A 377 11.83 -23.48 -7.91
CA GLY A 377 12.61 -24.04 -9.00
C GLY A 377 13.56 -23.02 -9.63
N ILE A 378 13.05 -21.83 -9.98
CA ILE A 378 13.88 -20.74 -10.52
C ILE A 378 14.92 -20.28 -9.50
N TYR A 379 14.50 -20.09 -8.25
CA TYR A 379 15.33 -19.53 -7.18
C TYR A 379 16.49 -20.45 -6.80
N HIS A 380 16.25 -21.75 -6.63
CA HIS A 380 17.29 -22.72 -6.26
C HIS A 380 18.31 -22.91 -7.36
N HIS A 381 17.86 -23.05 -8.62
CA HIS A 381 18.77 -23.12 -9.76
C HIS A 381 19.65 -21.86 -9.85
N LEU A 382 19.08 -20.67 -9.64
CA LEU A 382 19.82 -19.42 -9.63
C LEU A 382 20.87 -19.40 -8.50
N ARG A 383 20.48 -19.76 -7.27
CA ARG A 383 21.38 -19.75 -6.11
C ARG A 383 22.53 -20.76 -6.24
N GLU A 384 22.27 -21.94 -6.80
CA GLU A 384 23.31 -22.93 -7.09
C GLU A 384 24.32 -22.40 -8.11
N LEU A 385 23.88 -21.66 -9.14
CA LEU A 385 24.78 -20.99 -10.08
C LEU A 385 25.66 -19.96 -9.36
N TYR A 386 25.08 -19.09 -8.52
CA TYR A 386 25.86 -18.13 -7.74
C TYR A 386 26.81 -18.80 -6.74
N GLN A 387 26.44 -19.96 -6.20
CA GLN A 387 27.28 -20.76 -5.30
C GLN A 387 28.48 -21.37 -6.04
N ALA A 388 28.29 -21.83 -7.28
CA ALA A 388 29.33 -22.46 -8.09
C ALA A 388 30.23 -21.45 -8.81
N GLU A 389 29.65 -20.35 -9.31
CA GLU A 389 30.30 -19.43 -10.24
C GLU A 389 30.62 -18.05 -9.63
N GLY A 390 30.02 -17.72 -8.48
CA GLY A 390 30.06 -16.38 -7.92
C GLY A 390 29.28 -15.38 -8.76
N GLY A 391 29.49 -14.08 -8.51
CA GLY A 391 28.81 -13.01 -9.24
C GLY A 391 28.70 -11.71 -8.45
N LYS A 392 27.90 -10.76 -8.97
CA LYS A 392 27.57 -9.54 -8.23
C LYS A 392 26.41 -9.83 -7.28
N GLY A 393 26.45 -9.26 -6.06
CA GLY A 393 25.33 -9.34 -5.13
C GLY A 393 25.09 -10.74 -4.53
N VAL A 394 26.12 -11.60 -4.48
CA VAL A 394 26.04 -12.96 -3.93
C VAL A 394 25.50 -12.95 -2.50
N GLU A 395 26.06 -12.11 -1.62
CA GLU A 395 25.72 -12.13 -0.19
C GLU A 395 24.22 -11.87 0.08
N PRO A 396 23.60 -10.75 -0.36
CA PRO A 396 22.18 -10.51 -0.08
C PRO A 396 21.28 -11.62 -0.64
N LEU A 397 21.59 -12.17 -1.83
CA LEU A 397 20.85 -13.30 -2.40
C LEU A 397 20.95 -14.55 -1.51
N MET A 398 22.17 -14.91 -1.09
CA MET A 398 22.40 -16.14 -0.35
C MET A 398 21.99 -16.05 1.13
N LYS A 399 21.82 -14.84 1.67
CA LYS A 399 21.39 -14.62 3.06
C LYS A 399 19.88 -14.71 3.26
N MET A 400 19.08 -14.51 2.23
CA MET A 400 17.64 -14.71 2.31
C MET A 400 17.32 -16.17 2.67
N SER A 401 16.52 -16.34 3.72
CA SER A 401 16.09 -17.65 4.21
C SER A 401 15.14 -18.32 3.22
N TRP A 402 15.14 -19.66 3.24
CA TRP A 402 14.18 -20.49 2.50
C TRP A 402 13.94 -21.76 3.33
N ASN A 403 13.45 -21.57 4.55
CA ASN A 403 13.49 -22.56 5.62
C ASN A 403 12.22 -23.43 5.65
N TYR A 404 11.93 -24.07 4.52
CA TYR A 404 10.77 -24.95 4.36
C TYR A 404 11.17 -26.42 4.45
N LYS A 405 10.29 -27.27 4.99
CA LYS A 405 10.60 -28.71 5.16
C LYS A 405 10.98 -29.37 3.84
N GLN A 406 10.28 -29.01 2.77
CA GLN A 406 10.65 -29.35 1.39
C GLN A 406 10.98 -28.04 0.66
N PRO A 407 12.26 -27.69 0.48
CA PRO A 407 12.64 -26.40 -0.13
C PRO A 407 12.05 -26.16 -1.52
N HIS A 408 11.79 -27.23 -2.30
CA HIS A 408 11.17 -27.10 -3.62
C HIS A 408 9.64 -27.05 -3.59
N GLU A 409 9.02 -27.31 -2.44
CA GLU A 409 7.56 -27.36 -2.23
C GLU A 409 7.21 -26.63 -0.91
N PRO A 410 7.38 -25.30 -0.81
CA PRO A 410 6.97 -24.56 0.39
C PRO A 410 5.47 -24.71 0.63
N GLN A 411 5.07 -25.12 1.84
CA GLN A 411 3.66 -25.29 2.15
C GLN A 411 3.02 -23.97 2.63
N SER A 412 1.76 -23.75 2.24
CA SER A 412 1.00 -22.54 2.59
C SER A 412 0.91 -22.30 4.09
N ASP A 413 0.84 -23.35 4.92
CA ASP A 413 0.78 -23.22 6.37
C ASP A 413 2.12 -22.76 6.98
N GLU A 414 3.26 -23.17 6.41
CA GLU A 414 4.58 -22.72 6.84
C GLU A 414 4.71 -21.20 6.63
N VAL A 415 4.39 -20.73 5.43
CA VAL A 415 4.46 -19.30 5.08
C VAL A 415 3.44 -18.46 5.85
N ALA A 416 2.22 -18.97 6.04
CA ALA A 416 1.19 -18.29 6.83
C ALA A 416 1.62 -18.09 8.30
N LYS A 417 2.31 -19.09 8.86
CA LYS A 417 2.88 -19.03 10.21
C LYS A 417 4.09 -18.08 10.30
N GLU A 418 4.93 -18.00 9.28
CA GLU A 418 5.99 -16.98 9.19
C GLU A 418 5.40 -15.56 9.17
N ASN A 419 4.33 -15.35 8.38
CA ASN A 419 3.59 -14.09 8.35
C ASN A 419 3.04 -13.72 9.73
N ASN A 420 2.40 -14.68 10.41
CA ASN A 420 1.93 -14.49 11.78
C ASN A 420 3.08 -14.09 12.71
N GLY A 421 4.14 -14.89 12.72
CA GLY A 421 5.34 -14.67 13.51
C GLY A 421 5.47 -15.55 14.75
N TYR A 422 6.69 -15.59 15.27
CA TYR A 422 7.15 -16.48 16.32
C TYR A 422 7.94 -15.74 17.40
N ALA A 423 7.89 -16.27 18.62
CA ALA A 423 8.85 -15.97 19.67
C ALA A 423 10.14 -16.78 19.45
N LEU A 424 11.28 -16.11 19.31
CA LEU A 424 12.58 -16.76 19.13
C LEU A 424 13.27 -17.07 20.47
N GLU A 425 12.79 -16.45 21.55
CA GLU A 425 13.18 -16.71 22.93
C GLU A 425 11.93 -16.68 23.82
N ASP A 426 12.04 -17.12 25.08
CA ASP A 426 10.97 -16.92 26.06
C ASP A 426 10.75 -15.41 26.30
N LEU A 427 9.52 -14.96 26.12
CA LEU A 427 9.14 -13.55 26.24
C LEU A 427 8.38 -13.34 27.54
N TYR A 428 8.69 -12.25 28.23
CA TYR A 428 8.06 -11.84 29.48
C TYR A 428 7.48 -10.44 29.39
N ASP A 429 6.39 -10.18 30.10
CA ASP A 429 5.89 -8.82 30.32
C ASP A 429 6.75 -8.05 31.33
N ALA A 430 6.42 -6.77 31.56
CA ALA A 430 7.14 -5.92 32.51
C ALA A 430 7.04 -6.40 33.98
N ASN A 431 6.10 -7.29 34.30
CA ASN A 431 5.89 -7.86 35.64
C ASN A 431 6.61 -9.21 35.81
N GLY A 432 7.33 -9.70 34.78
CA GLY A 432 8.01 -10.99 34.79
C GLY A 432 7.08 -12.18 34.52
N VAL A 433 5.88 -11.95 34.00
CA VAL A 433 4.96 -13.02 33.57
C VAL A 433 5.32 -13.46 32.16
N LEU A 434 5.48 -14.77 31.96
CA LEU A 434 5.73 -15.36 30.64
C LEU A 434 4.53 -15.09 29.71
N ILE A 435 4.78 -14.45 28.56
CA ILE A 435 3.77 -14.14 27.54
C ILE A 435 3.85 -15.06 26.31
N ALA A 436 5.01 -15.61 25.99
CA ALA A 436 5.20 -16.61 24.95
C ALA A 436 6.48 -17.42 25.20
N LYS A 437 6.48 -18.72 24.88
CA LYS A 437 7.70 -19.54 24.94
C LYS A 437 8.45 -19.50 23.61
N LYS A 438 9.76 -19.74 23.66
CA LYS A 438 10.60 -19.95 22.48
C LYS A 438 9.99 -21.00 21.54
N GLY A 439 9.90 -20.64 20.26
CA GLY A 439 9.35 -21.47 19.18
C GLY A 439 7.82 -21.39 19.01
N GLN A 440 7.09 -20.72 19.92
CA GLN A 440 5.65 -20.56 19.80
C GLN A 440 5.26 -19.45 18.82
N LEU A 441 4.10 -19.63 18.19
CA LEU A 441 3.45 -18.60 17.40
C LEU A 441 2.96 -17.45 18.29
N LEU A 442 3.18 -16.22 17.83
CA LEU A 442 2.72 -15.02 18.53
C LEU A 442 1.21 -14.84 18.36
N SER A 443 0.54 -14.36 19.41
CA SER A 443 -0.91 -14.09 19.40
C SER A 443 -1.29 -12.65 19.09
N SER A 444 -0.33 -11.71 19.16
CA SER A 444 -0.54 -10.29 18.87
C SER A 444 0.77 -9.62 18.48
N PHE A 445 0.71 -8.67 17.55
CA PHE A 445 1.85 -7.81 17.20
C PHE A 445 2.37 -6.98 18.38
N ALA A 446 1.58 -6.81 19.44
CA ALA A 446 2.01 -6.15 20.68
C ALA A 446 3.16 -6.89 21.38
N HIS A 447 3.40 -8.16 21.03
CA HIS A 447 4.50 -8.95 21.58
C HIS A 447 5.80 -8.84 20.76
N LEU A 448 5.77 -8.21 19.57
CA LEU A 448 6.96 -8.01 18.75
C LEU A 448 7.96 -7.08 19.47
N ARG A 449 9.25 -7.31 19.24
CA ARG A 449 10.38 -6.61 19.86
C ARG A 449 11.40 -6.16 18.81
N ASP A 450 12.25 -5.22 19.20
CA ASP A 450 13.32 -4.64 18.38
C ASP A 450 14.73 -5.16 18.76
N ASP A 451 14.78 -6.21 19.56
CA ASP A 451 16.00 -6.82 20.10
C ASP A 451 16.39 -8.15 19.43
N GLY A 452 15.65 -8.54 18.39
CA GLY A 452 15.88 -9.77 17.63
C GLY A 452 15.28 -11.04 18.26
N THR A 453 14.50 -10.92 19.34
CA THR A 453 13.86 -12.08 20.02
C THR A 453 12.50 -12.48 19.43
N THR A 454 12.04 -11.77 18.40
CA THR A 454 10.79 -12.07 17.68
C THR A 454 11.00 -12.03 16.18
N ALA A 455 10.21 -12.81 15.44
CA ALA A 455 10.17 -12.78 13.98
C ALA A 455 8.72 -12.69 13.49
N SER A 456 8.48 -11.94 12.41
CA SER A 456 7.21 -11.91 11.68
C SER A 456 7.46 -11.31 10.30
N SER A 457 7.09 -12.01 9.22
CA SER A 457 7.19 -11.46 7.86
C SER A 457 6.06 -10.50 7.51
N CYS A 458 5.01 -10.37 8.33
CA CYS A 458 3.97 -9.37 8.15
C CYS A 458 3.30 -9.03 9.49
N TRP A 459 3.78 -7.98 10.17
CA TRP A 459 3.36 -7.69 11.56
C TRP A 459 1.86 -7.49 11.73
N ILE A 460 1.16 -6.95 10.73
CA ILE A 460 -0.31 -6.77 10.79
C ILE A 460 -1.08 -8.10 10.72
N TYR A 461 -0.42 -9.19 10.36
CA TYR A 461 -1.01 -10.54 10.34
C TYR A 461 -0.74 -11.33 11.63
N THR A 462 0.05 -10.80 12.58
CA THR A 462 0.22 -11.47 13.88
C THR A 462 -1.12 -11.59 14.61
N GLY A 463 -1.55 -12.83 14.83
CA GLY A 463 -2.87 -13.21 15.32
C GLY A 463 -3.68 -14.06 14.32
N SER A 464 -3.27 -14.16 13.05
CA SER A 464 -3.97 -14.94 12.02
C SER A 464 -3.80 -16.45 12.18
N TRP A 465 -2.64 -16.91 12.66
CA TRP A 465 -2.39 -18.31 12.99
C TRP A 465 -1.59 -18.39 14.27
N THR A 466 -2.26 -18.75 15.37
CA THR A 466 -1.65 -18.74 16.71
C THR A 466 -1.44 -20.16 17.22
N GLU A 467 -0.94 -20.28 18.46
CA GLU A 467 -0.94 -21.56 19.19
C GLU A 467 -2.36 -22.16 19.35
N GLN A 468 -3.42 -21.35 19.19
CA GLN A 468 -4.81 -21.83 19.19
C GLN A 468 -5.28 -22.36 17.82
N GLY A 469 -4.43 -22.29 16.79
CA GLY A 469 -4.72 -22.75 15.43
C GLY A 469 -4.92 -21.62 14.42
N ASN A 470 -5.29 -22.02 13.20
CA ASN A 470 -5.59 -21.12 12.09
C ASN A 470 -6.92 -20.37 12.33
N GLN A 471 -6.89 -19.03 12.30
CA GLN A 471 -8.06 -18.16 12.54
C GLN A 471 -8.64 -17.59 11.24
N MET A 472 -7.98 -17.84 10.10
CA MET A 472 -8.39 -17.40 8.77
C MET A 472 -9.49 -18.27 8.19
#